data_AF-K1LU00-F1
#
_entry.id   AF-K1LU00-F1
#
_cell.length_a   1.000
_cell.length_b   1.000
_cell.length_c   1.000
_cell.angle_alpha   90.00
_cell.angle_beta   90.00
_cell.angle_gamma   90.00
#
_symmetry.space_group_name_H-M   'P 1'
#
loop_
_entity.id
_entity.type
_entity.pdbx_description
1 polymer ?
#
loop_
_entity_poly.entity_id
_entity_poly.type
_entity_poly.pdbx_seq_one_letter_code
_entity_poly.pdbx_strand_id
1 'polypeptide(L)'
;MNRDLSVQVAQKAKSEGVPHFVYMSSIIVFGTKEAVITKETLPNPDNFYGDSKLQAEQLLEKLQSESFNIVFVRPLNTAERKLQLCGL
;
A
#
# COMPACT_ATOMS: atom_id res chain seq x y z
N MET A 1 6.88 -11.63 7.36
CA MET A 1 6.83 -10.89 6.07
C MET A 1 7.17 -9.42 6.33
N ASN A 2 7.46 -8.60 5.31
CA ASN A 2 7.70 -7.15 5.50
C ASN A 2 6.50 -6.41 6.13
N ARG A 3 5.30 -7.00 6.01
CA ARG A 3 4.04 -6.58 6.65
C ARG A 3 4.14 -6.37 8.16
N ASP A 4 4.70 -7.35 8.87
CA ASP A 4 4.62 -7.42 10.33
C ASP A 4 5.48 -6.33 10.99
N LEU A 5 6.63 -6.03 10.39
CA LEU A 5 7.49 -4.94 10.83
C LEU A 5 6.80 -3.59 10.64
N SER A 6 6.13 -3.35 9.51
CA SER A 6 5.41 -2.09 9.28
C SER A 6 4.31 -1.85 10.33
N VAL A 7 3.58 -2.91 10.70
CA VAL A 7 2.56 -2.84 11.77
C VAL A 7 3.20 -2.51 13.12
N GLN A 8 4.30 -3.18 13.48
CA GLN A 8 5.00 -2.92 14.75
C GLN A 8 5.55 -1.49 14.82
N VAL A 9 6.11 -0.97 13.73
CA VAL A 9 6.60 0.41 13.68
C VAL A 9 5.45 1.41 13.80
N ALA A 10 4.33 1.18 13.14
CA ALA A 10 3.14 2.03 13.27
C ALA A 10 2.55 1.99 14.68
N GLN A 11 2.51 0.82 15.33
CA GLN A 11 2.09 0.67 16.72
C GLN A 11 2.99 1.46 17.67
N LYS A 12 4.32 1.36 17.49
CA LYS A 12 5.28 2.14 18.27
C LYS A 12 5.05 3.65 18.07
N ALA A 13 4.95 4.11 16.82
CA ALA A 13 4.71 5.51 16.50
C ALA A 13 3.40 6.02 17.15
N LYS A 14 2.33 5.21 17.11
CA LYS A 14 1.06 5.52 17.77
C LYS A 14 1.23 5.64 19.29
N SER A 15 1.95 4.71 19.92
CA SER A 15 2.19 4.75 21.37
C SER A 15 3.05 5.94 21.82
N GLU A 16 3.88 6.47 20.92
CA GLU A 16 4.71 7.65 21.16
C GLU A 16 3.97 8.97 20.85
N GLY A 17 2.68 8.91 20.50
CA GLY A 17 1.86 10.10 20.25
C GLY A 17 2.14 10.78 18.91
N VAL A 18 2.79 10.11 17.96
CA VAL A 18 2.99 10.64 16.61
C VAL A 18 1.62 10.76 15.93
N PRO A 19 1.21 11.93 15.40
CA PRO A 19 -0.14 12.11 14.87
C PRO A 19 -0.36 11.52 13.47
N HIS A 20 0.72 11.30 12.71
CA HIS A 20 0.67 10.87 11.31
C HIS A 20 1.70 9.78 11.01
N PHE A 21 1.27 8.73 10.31
CA PHE A 21 2.14 7.67 9.82
C PHE A 21 1.97 7.51 8.31
N VAL A 22 3.08 7.57 7.57
CA VAL A 22 3.07 7.42 6.11
C VAL A 22 3.63 6.06 5.74
N TYR A 23 2.83 5.26 5.05
CA TYR A 23 3.24 3.94 4.55
C TYR A 23 3.44 3.95 3.04
N MET A 24 4.61 3.49 2.62
CA MET A 24 4.98 3.36 1.20
C MET A 24 4.48 2.02 0.64
N SER A 25 3.32 2.10 0.01
CA SER A 25 2.72 1.01 -0.77
C SER A 25 3.21 1.04 -2.22
N SER A 26 2.40 0.60 -3.17
CA SER A 26 2.70 0.61 -4.61
C SER A 26 1.41 0.52 -5.43
N ILE A 27 1.43 1.02 -6.66
CA ILE A 27 0.31 0.90 -7.61
C ILE A 27 -0.06 -0.56 -7.93
N ILE A 28 0.85 -1.51 -7.71
CA ILE A 28 0.65 -2.95 -7.99
C ILE A 28 -0.52 -3.58 -7.22
N VAL A 29 -1.00 -2.92 -6.15
CA VAL A 29 -2.19 -3.34 -5.41
C VAL A 29 -3.47 -3.33 -6.25
N PHE A 30 -3.49 -2.61 -7.36
CA PHE A 30 -4.60 -2.62 -8.32
C PHE A 30 -4.49 -3.72 -9.39
N GLY A 31 -3.42 -4.52 -9.34
CA GLY A 31 -3.15 -5.53 -10.36
C GLY A 31 -2.68 -4.93 -11.69
N THR A 32 -2.42 -5.81 -12.66
CA THR A 32 -1.89 -5.41 -13.98
C THR A 32 -2.97 -5.27 -15.05
N LYS A 33 -4.18 -5.79 -14.79
CA LYS A 33 -5.31 -5.80 -15.73
C LYS A 33 -6.05 -4.45 -15.80
N GLU A 34 -5.90 -3.61 -14.78
CA GLU A 34 -6.53 -2.30 -14.73
C GLU A 34 -5.75 -1.30 -15.58
N ALA A 35 -6.36 -0.89 -16.70
CA ALA A 35 -5.77 0.10 -17.61
C ALA A 35 -5.81 1.51 -17.00
N VAL A 36 -6.93 1.87 -16.39
CA VAL A 36 -7.19 3.20 -15.80
C VAL A 36 -7.55 3.03 -14.33
N ILE A 37 -6.82 3.71 -13.45
CA ILE A 37 -7.04 3.70 -12.01
C ILE A 37 -7.62 5.04 -11.63
N THR A 38 -8.82 5.03 -11.05
CA THR A 38 -9.52 6.19 -10.50
C THR A 38 -9.59 6.11 -8.99
N LYS A 39 -10.21 7.11 -8.35
CA LYS A 39 -10.42 7.10 -6.89
C LYS A 39 -11.39 6.00 -6.44
N GLU A 40 -12.21 5.48 -7.35
CA GLU A 40 -13.18 4.41 -7.11
C GLU A 40 -12.63 3.01 -7.42
N THR A 41 -11.48 2.91 -8.10
CA THR A 41 -10.87 1.61 -8.40
C THR A 41 -10.52 0.90 -7.09
N LEU A 42 -10.99 -0.33 -6.93
CA LEU A 42 -10.69 -1.15 -5.76
C LEU A 42 -9.36 -1.89 -5.95
N PRO A 43 -8.54 -2.03 -4.89
CA PRO A 43 -7.36 -2.89 -4.96
C PRO A 43 -7.75 -4.34 -5.29
N ASN A 44 -7.11 -4.90 -6.31
CA ASN A 44 -7.29 -6.26 -6.76
C ASN A 44 -5.96 -6.81 -7.31
N PRO A 45 -4.99 -7.11 -6.42
CA PRO A 45 -3.67 -7.56 -6.84
C PRO A 45 -3.77 -8.94 -7.50
N ASP A 46 -2.95 -9.16 -8.53
CA ASP A 46 -2.88 -10.42 -9.30
C ASP A 46 -1.59 -11.22 -9.04
N ASN A 47 -0.78 -10.76 -8.08
CA ASN A 47 0.48 -11.39 -7.70
C ASN A 47 0.73 -11.30 -6.18
N PHE A 48 1.62 -12.15 -5.69
CA PHE A 48 1.96 -12.24 -4.26
C PHE A 48 2.54 -10.95 -3.67
N TYR A 49 3.28 -10.18 -4.46
CA TYR A 49 3.90 -8.95 -3.98
C TYR A 49 2.85 -7.86 -3.73
N GLY A 50 1.91 -7.68 -4.67
CA GLY A 50 0.78 -6.76 -4.52
C GLY A 50 -0.17 -7.19 -3.41
N ASP A 51 -0.43 -8.48 -3.27
CA ASP A 51 -1.21 -9.01 -2.14
C ASP A 51 -0.52 -8.70 -0.80
N SER A 52 0.79 -8.93 -0.69
CA SER A 52 1.54 -8.58 0.52
C SER A 52 1.48 -7.08 0.85
N LYS A 53 1.40 -6.19 -0.16
CA LYS A 53 1.24 -4.74 0.05
C LYS A 53 -0.17 -4.40 0.52
N LEU A 54 -1.19 -4.97 -0.10
CA LEU A 54 -2.60 -4.75 0.28
C LEU A 54 -2.87 -5.27 1.69
N GLN A 55 -2.37 -6.44 2.07
CA GLN A 55 -2.51 -6.97 3.42
C GLN A 55 -1.86 -6.04 4.48
N ALA A 56 -0.75 -5.37 4.14
CA ALA A 56 -0.14 -4.39 5.04
C ALA A 56 -1.01 -3.15 5.21
N GLU A 57 -1.58 -2.62 4.11
CA GLU A 57 -2.54 -1.50 4.18
C GLU A 57 -3.73 -1.86 5.07
N GLN A 58 -4.35 -3.03 4.88
CA GLN A 58 -5.52 -3.47 5.65
C GLN A 58 -5.25 -3.63 7.16
N LEU A 59 -4.02 -3.99 7.55
CA LEU A 59 -3.67 -4.08 8.97
C LEU A 59 -3.34 -2.72 9.57
N LEU A 60 -2.65 -1.87 8.81
CA LEU A 60 -2.33 -0.53 9.24
C LEU A 60 -3.62 0.29 9.41
N GLU A 61 -4.59 0.16 8.51
CA GLU A 61 -5.89 0.83 8.59
C GLU A 61 -6.60 0.57 9.93
N LYS A 62 -6.46 -0.64 10.50
CA LYS A 62 -7.02 -0.98 11.83
C LYS A 62 -6.38 -0.19 12.99
N LEU A 63 -5.21 0.39 12.78
CA LEU A 63 -4.53 1.21 13.77
C LEU A 63 -4.94 2.69 13.67
N GLN A 64 -5.64 3.09 12.63
CA GLN A 64 -6.07 4.47 12.44
C GLN A 64 -7.08 4.88 13.52
N SER A 65 -6.95 6.11 14.00
CA SER A 65 -7.89 6.73 14.95
C SER A 65 -7.87 8.24 14.78
N GLU A 66 -8.78 8.96 15.45
CA GLU A 66 -8.85 10.42 15.39
C GLU A 66 -7.51 11.11 15.71
N SER A 67 -6.73 10.54 16.63
CA SER A 67 -5.41 11.03 17.03
C SER A 67 -4.22 10.40 16.29
N PHE A 68 -4.47 9.45 15.39
CA PHE A 68 -3.42 8.71 14.67
C PHE A 68 -3.86 8.44 13.23
N ASN A 69 -3.49 9.33 12.32
CA ASN A 69 -3.85 9.22 10.92
C ASN A 69 -2.80 8.44 10.14
N ILE A 70 -3.23 7.61 9.20
CA ILE A 70 -2.36 6.79 8.36
C ILE A 70 -2.59 7.15 6.90
N VAL A 71 -1.50 7.39 6.18
CA VAL A 71 -1.54 7.73 4.75
C VAL A 71 -0.85 6.65 3.95
N PHE A 72 -1.55 6.12 2.96
CA PHE A 72 -1.00 5.15 2.01
C PHE A 72 -0.56 5.86 0.74
N VAL A 73 0.74 5.83 0.46
CA VAL A 73 1.29 6.37 -0.79
C VAL A 73 1.54 5.21 -1.74
N ARG A 74 0.88 5.22 -2.91
CA ARG A 74 0.98 4.17 -3.94
C ARG A 74 1.74 4.72 -5.17
N PRO A 75 3.08 4.83 -5.11
CA PRO A 75 3.87 5.35 -6.22
C PRO A 75 3.74 4.46 -7.46
N LEU A 76 3.86 5.10 -8.63
CA LEU A 76 3.98 4.43 -9.91
C LEU A 76 5.41 3.91 -10.08
N ASN A 77 5.58 2.59 -10.16
CA ASN A 77 6.85 2.00 -10.55
C ASN A 77 6.95 1.98 -12.07
N THR A 78 7.78 2.87 -12.63
CA THR A 78 7.92 3.01 -14.10
C THR A 78 8.61 1.82 -14.75
N ALA A 79 9.42 1.05 -14.00
CA ALA A 79 10.13 -0.11 -14.51
C ALA A 79 9.20 -1.29 -14.85
N GLU A 80 8.22 -1.56 -14.00
CA GLU A 80 7.35 -2.75 -14.12
C GLU A 80 6.25 -2.55 -15.19
N ARG A 81 5.73 -1.32 -15.35
CA ARG A 81 4.66 -1.05 -16.34
C ARG A 81 5.17 -0.81 -17.76
N LYS A 82 6.43 -0.37 -17.94
CA LYS A 82 7.04 -0.25 -19.29
C LYS A 82 7.27 -1.60 -19.95
N LEU A 83 7.72 -2.60 -19.19
CA LEU A 83 7.92 -3.97 -19.71
C LEU A 83 6.59 -4.57 -20.20
N GLN A 84 5.49 -4.33 -19.49
CA GLN A 84 4.19 -4.89 -19.85
C GLN A 84 3.47 -4.15 -20.99
N LEU A 85 3.72 -2.83 -21.16
CA LEU A 85 3.17 -2.05 -22.28
C LEU A 85 3.99 -2.18 -23.57
N CYS A 86 5.28 -2.54 -23.48
CA CYS A 86 6.14 -2.69 -24.65
C CYS A 86 6.09 -4.07 -25.31
N GLY A 87 5.34 -5.04 -24.77
CA GLY A 87 5.15 -6.36 -25.41
C GLY A 87 6.46 -7.08 -25.77
N LEU A 88 7.46 -6.98 -24.90
CA LEU A 88 8.72 -7.73 -24.97
C LEU A 88 8.74 -8.84 -23.92
#